data_AF-A0A7W1AVG5-F1
#
_entry.id   AF-A0A7W1AVG5-F1
#
_cell.length_a   1.000
_cell.length_b   1.000
_cell.length_c   1.000
_cell.angle_alpha   90.00
_cell.angle_beta   90.00
_cell.angle_gamma   90.00
#
_symmetry.space_group_name_H-M   'P 1'
#
loop_
_entity.id
_entity.type
_entity.pdbx_description
1 polymer ?
#
loop_
_entity_poly.entity_id
_entity_poly.type
_entity_poly.pdbx_seq_one_letter_code
_entity_poly.pdbx_strand_id
1 'polypeptide(L)'
;MNFPRSSGILLHPTSLPGPFGIGDLGPQAYTFADFLVDSGQSLWQVLPLGPTGYGDSPYACYSAFAGSTLLISPEKLVEDKLLIQEDLTGIATSPEECVDFEAVHKFKDSVLQKAFARFTKNADSSLRTAFEEFRQRHISWLDDYALFRALKDEHGGLAWSEWDAAYVRREPAALASAAEKLGDQIEAQEFYQFLFFRQWFALKEYCNERGIKFIGDIPIFVAQDSADVWTNPDQFKLDKKGTPMVVAGVPPDYFSATGQLWGNPLYNWDHMLADGFKWWIKRVETTLKVVDIVRVDHFRGFAACWEIPGGDRTAERGRWVEAPGKELFTAIRATLGDLPIIAEDLGVITPDVVALRDEFGFPGMRILQFAFGGDTMNVDLPHNYGRNVVAYTGTHDNDTTVGWFSSVPGGGSTRTAEQIERERSFCLSYLNTTGKEIHWDFIRGVFASVANKAVVPLQDLLGLGTEARMNLPNSTDGNWSWRFRPGALTANLGERLKELTELYGRMIGTASEKHRSTKVHEETFSVI
;
A
#
# COMPACT_ATOMS: atom_id res chain seq x y z
N MET A 1 -19.84 -7.22 4.24
CA MET A 1 -19.46 -8.36 3.37
C MET A 1 -18.63 -9.34 4.18
N ASN A 2 -18.91 -10.64 4.16
CA ASN A 2 -18.04 -11.63 4.81
C ASN A 2 -17.00 -12.13 3.81
N PHE A 3 -15.73 -11.83 4.06
CA PHE A 3 -14.65 -12.36 3.24
C PHE A 3 -14.53 -13.89 3.37
N PRO A 4 -14.31 -14.63 2.26
CA PRO A 4 -14.08 -16.07 2.33
C PRO A 4 -12.74 -16.35 3.02
N ARG A 5 -12.61 -17.58 3.54
CA ARG A 5 -11.34 -18.09 4.05
C ARG A 5 -10.31 -18.17 2.92
N SER A 6 -9.24 -17.39 3.00
CA SER A 6 -8.20 -17.36 1.96
C SER A 6 -6.83 -16.99 2.53
N SER A 7 -5.78 -17.13 1.73
CA SER A 7 -4.43 -16.68 2.05
C SER A 7 -3.79 -15.86 0.91
N GLY A 8 -2.73 -15.13 1.24
CA GLY A 8 -1.85 -14.56 0.24
C GLY A 8 -0.59 -13.93 0.80
N ILE A 9 0.09 -13.17 -0.06
CA ILE A 9 1.43 -12.64 0.20
C ILE A 9 1.40 -11.11 0.19
N LEU A 10 2.07 -10.50 1.17
CA LEU A 10 2.41 -9.08 1.19
C LEU A 10 3.75 -8.90 0.47
N LEU A 11 3.71 -8.20 -0.67
CA LEU A 11 4.88 -7.88 -1.47
C LEU A 11 4.61 -6.63 -2.30
N HIS A 12 5.36 -5.55 -2.06
CA HIS A 12 5.26 -4.37 -2.92
C HIS A 12 5.97 -4.62 -4.26
N PRO A 13 5.47 -4.12 -5.41
CA PRO A 13 6.11 -4.35 -6.71
C PRO A 13 7.57 -3.87 -6.78
N THR A 14 7.97 -2.87 -6.00
CA THR A 14 9.37 -2.42 -5.95
C THR A 14 10.34 -3.52 -5.51
N SER A 15 9.85 -4.48 -4.69
CA SER A 15 10.62 -5.59 -4.16
C SER A 15 10.80 -6.75 -5.16
N LEU A 16 10.14 -6.70 -6.32
CA LEU A 16 10.34 -7.69 -7.37
C LEU A 16 11.80 -7.62 -7.90
N PRO A 17 12.40 -8.76 -8.28
CA PRO A 17 13.67 -8.79 -8.96
C PRO A 17 13.52 -8.14 -10.34
N GLY A 18 14.64 -7.84 -10.98
CA GLY A 18 14.65 -7.25 -12.30
C GLY A 18 15.92 -6.44 -12.56
N PRO A 19 16.27 -6.25 -13.84
CA PRO A 19 17.56 -5.67 -14.23
C PRO A 19 17.63 -4.15 -14.08
N PHE A 20 16.51 -3.48 -13.78
CA PHE A 20 16.39 -2.01 -13.80
C PHE A 20 16.43 -1.37 -12.41
N GLY A 21 17.13 -2.00 -11.46
CA GLY A 21 17.40 -1.45 -10.11
C GLY A 21 16.22 -1.43 -9.14
N ILE A 22 15.00 -1.57 -9.66
CA ILE A 22 13.75 -1.68 -8.91
C ILE A 22 12.84 -2.71 -9.59
N GLY A 23 11.97 -3.36 -8.83
CA GLY A 23 10.89 -4.14 -9.39
C GLY A 23 9.84 -3.26 -10.10
N ASP A 24 9.23 -3.79 -11.15
CA ASP A 24 8.27 -3.06 -12.00
C ASP A 24 7.10 -3.94 -12.45
N LEU A 25 6.17 -3.36 -13.22
CA LEU A 25 4.96 -4.03 -13.72
C LEU A 25 5.21 -4.89 -14.98
N GLY A 26 6.46 -5.32 -15.17
CA GLY A 26 6.96 -6.12 -16.27
C GLY A 26 6.91 -7.63 -15.99
N PRO A 27 7.68 -8.42 -16.75
CA PRO A 27 7.64 -9.90 -16.70
C PRO A 27 7.72 -10.50 -15.29
N GLN A 28 8.54 -9.93 -14.40
CA GLN A 28 8.72 -10.46 -13.03
C GLN A 28 7.44 -10.35 -12.18
N ALA A 29 6.58 -9.37 -12.43
CA ALA A 29 5.27 -9.28 -11.77
C ALA A 29 4.33 -10.41 -12.19
N TYR A 30 4.39 -10.83 -13.46
CA TYR A 30 3.59 -11.96 -13.98
C TYR A 30 4.14 -13.30 -13.47
N THR A 31 5.47 -13.46 -13.42
CA THR A 31 6.10 -14.62 -12.78
C THR A 31 5.71 -14.76 -11.31
N PHE A 32 5.62 -13.63 -10.58
CA PHE A 32 5.14 -13.66 -9.20
C PHE A 32 3.66 -14.03 -9.11
N ALA A 33 2.82 -13.51 -10.01
CA ALA A 33 1.42 -13.93 -10.08
C ALA A 33 1.29 -15.44 -10.34
N ASP A 34 2.09 -16.01 -11.24
CA ASP A 34 2.11 -17.45 -11.49
C ASP A 34 2.53 -18.24 -10.25
N PHE A 35 3.56 -17.77 -9.53
CA PHE A 35 3.96 -18.36 -8.24
C PHE A 35 2.81 -18.35 -7.21
N LEU A 36 2.03 -17.26 -7.14
CA LEU A 36 0.85 -17.20 -6.27
C LEU A 36 -0.20 -18.24 -6.65
N VAL A 37 -0.49 -18.41 -7.95
CA VAL A 37 -1.41 -19.45 -8.42
C VAL A 37 -0.90 -20.84 -8.04
N ASP A 38 0.36 -21.14 -8.36
CA ASP A 38 0.96 -22.46 -8.15
C ASP A 38 1.04 -22.85 -6.68
N SER A 39 1.23 -21.86 -5.79
CA SER A 39 1.24 -22.03 -4.35
C SER A 39 -0.14 -21.91 -3.68
N GLY A 40 -1.22 -21.82 -4.46
CA GLY A 40 -2.61 -21.79 -3.99
C GLY A 40 -3.05 -20.49 -3.32
N GLN A 41 -2.28 -19.41 -3.46
CA GLN A 41 -2.61 -18.10 -2.93
C GLN A 41 -3.65 -17.39 -3.79
N SER A 42 -4.52 -16.61 -3.14
CA SER A 42 -5.57 -15.85 -3.84
C SER A 42 -5.55 -14.36 -3.52
N LEU A 43 -4.55 -13.89 -2.77
CA LEU A 43 -4.38 -12.49 -2.40
C LEU A 43 -2.95 -12.05 -2.68
N TRP A 44 -2.81 -10.86 -3.27
CA TRP A 44 -1.54 -10.14 -3.37
C TRP A 44 -1.74 -8.78 -2.71
N GLN A 45 -1.15 -8.58 -1.54
CA GLN A 45 -1.18 -7.29 -0.86
C GLN A 45 0.01 -6.43 -1.28
N VAL A 46 -0.28 -5.18 -1.66
CA VAL A 46 0.70 -4.16 -2.04
C VAL A 46 0.55 -2.96 -1.10
N LEU A 47 1.65 -2.22 -0.92
CA LEU A 47 1.63 -0.88 -0.34
C LEU A 47 1.01 0.13 -1.34
N PRO A 48 0.76 1.39 -0.95
CA PRO A 48 0.23 2.40 -1.86
C PRO A 48 1.08 2.52 -3.13
N LEU A 49 0.42 2.69 -4.27
CA LEU A 49 1.07 2.67 -5.60
C LEU A 49 1.34 4.07 -6.16
N GLY A 50 1.19 5.11 -5.33
CA GLY A 50 1.31 6.50 -5.75
C GLY A 50 2.75 6.94 -5.95
N PRO A 51 2.97 8.05 -6.69
CA PRO A 51 4.30 8.63 -6.90
C PRO A 51 4.87 9.13 -5.57
N THR A 52 5.99 8.58 -5.14
CA THR A 52 6.62 8.86 -3.84
C THR A 52 7.30 10.22 -3.82
N GLY A 53 7.21 10.90 -2.68
CA GLY A 53 7.96 12.11 -2.39
C GLY A 53 9.31 11.85 -1.72
N TYR A 54 9.74 12.78 -0.87
CA TYR A 54 10.98 12.66 -0.12
C TYR A 54 10.99 11.40 0.76
N GLY A 55 12.13 10.69 0.77
CA GLY A 55 12.31 9.45 1.54
C GLY A 55 11.65 8.22 0.91
N ASP A 56 11.13 8.34 -0.32
CA ASP A 56 10.57 7.26 -1.14
C ASP A 56 9.47 6.44 -0.45
N SER A 57 8.81 7.02 0.55
CA SER A 57 7.74 6.37 1.29
C SER A 57 6.47 6.29 0.45
N PRO A 58 5.88 5.08 0.27
CA PRO A 58 4.56 4.90 -0.32
C PRO A 58 3.44 5.62 0.46
N TYR A 59 3.68 6.00 1.71
CA TYR A 59 2.70 6.71 2.55
C TYR A 59 2.83 8.24 2.45
N ALA A 60 3.79 8.74 1.65
CA ALA A 60 4.03 10.16 1.39
C ALA A 60 4.04 10.45 -0.12
N CYS A 61 2.91 10.20 -0.79
CA CYS A 61 2.77 10.39 -2.23
C CYS A 61 2.44 11.83 -2.63
N TYR A 62 2.89 12.22 -3.83
CA TYR A 62 2.49 13.48 -4.48
C TYR A 62 1.03 13.52 -4.93
N SER A 63 0.36 12.37 -4.98
CA SER A 63 -1.06 12.28 -5.30
C SER A 63 -1.67 11.01 -4.71
N ALA A 64 -2.91 11.12 -4.22
CA ALA A 64 -3.74 10.00 -3.82
C ALA A 64 -4.40 9.27 -5.00
N PHE A 65 -4.23 9.76 -6.24
CA PHE A 65 -4.88 9.24 -7.45
C PHE A 65 -3.89 8.73 -8.49
N ALA A 66 -2.73 9.38 -8.64
CA ALA A 66 -1.71 9.01 -9.61
C ALA A 66 -0.99 7.70 -9.24
N GLY A 67 -0.33 7.08 -10.22
CA GLY A 67 0.56 5.94 -10.04
C GLY A 67 2.04 6.31 -10.10
N SER A 68 2.88 5.49 -9.46
CA SER A 68 4.32 5.65 -9.42
C SER A 68 4.97 5.31 -10.76
N THR A 69 5.62 6.30 -11.36
CA THR A 69 6.35 6.15 -12.62
C THR A 69 7.55 5.20 -12.50
N LEU A 70 8.06 4.98 -11.29
CA LEU A 70 9.13 4.01 -11.03
C LEU A 70 8.72 2.56 -11.32
N LEU A 71 7.42 2.27 -11.22
CA LEU A 71 6.87 0.94 -11.46
C LEU A 71 6.61 0.67 -12.95
N ILE A 72 6.79 1.65 -13.84
CA ILE A 72 6.64 1.44 -15.28
C ILE A 72 7.78 0.56 -15.78
N SER A 73 7.43 -0.56 -16.41
CA SER A 73 8.38 -1.52 -16.97
C SER A 73 8.99 -1.03 -18.28
N PRO A 74 10.32 -0.86 -18.37
CA PRO A 74 11.00 -0.48 -19.61
C PRO A 74 10.89 -1.56 -20.69
N GLU A 75 10.84 -2.84 -20.32
CA GLU A 75 10.66 -3.95 -21.27
C GLU A 75 9.32 -3.86 -22.00
N LYS A 76 8.25 -3.55 -21.27
CA LYS A 76 6.92 -3.32 -21.88
C LYS A 76 6.89 -2.12 -22.81
N LEU A 77 7.71 -1.10 -22.56
CA LEU A 77 7.85 0.04 -23.48
C LEU A 77 8.57 -0.35 -24.78
N VAL A 78 9.46 -1.36 -24.76
CA VAL A 78 10.03 -1.95 -25.98
C VAL A 78 8.98 -2.76 -26.73
N GLU A 79 8.15 -3.55 -26.04
CA GLU A 79 7.01 -4.27 -26.63
C GLU A 79 6.05 -3.30 -27.36
N ASP A 80 5.77 -2.16 -26.73
CA ASP A 80 4.94 -1.08 -27.27
C ASP A 80 5.65 -0.22 -28.35
N LYS A 81 6.89 -0.53 -28.71
CA LYS A 81 7.73 0.22 -29.68
C LYS A 81 7.95 1.70 -29.30
N LEU A 82 7.78 2.03 -28.02
CA LEU A 82 8.11 3.33 -27.44
C LEU A 82 9.60 3.43 -27.10
N LEU A 83 10.26 2.29 -26.94
CA LEU A 83 11.70 2.15 -26.76
C LEU A 83 12.29 1.11 -27.71
N ILE A 84 13.62 1.15 -27.87
CA ILE A 84 14.42 0.07 -28.45
C ILE A 84 15.32 -0.53 -27.36
N GLN A 85 15.84 -1.74 -27.58
CA GLN A 85 16.64 -2.46 -26.59
C GLN A 85 17.87 -1.66 -26.11
N GLU A 86 18.46 -0.88 -27.01
CA GLU A 86 19.62 -0.03 -26.72
C GLU A 86 19.32 1.09 -25.72
N ASP A 87 18.05 1.52 -25.61
CA ASP A 87 17.66 2.53 -24.62
C ASP A 87 17.63 2.02 -23.19
N LEU A 88 17.59 0.70 -23.01
CA LEU A 88 17.54 0.05 -21.70
C LEU A 88 18.92 -0.04 -21.05
N THR A 89 19.97 0.41 -21.74
CA THR A 89 21.32 0.50 -21.23
C THR A 89 21.49 1.74 -20.34
N GLY A 90 22.28 1.63 -19.27
CA GLY A 90 22.71 2.80 -18.49
C GLY A 90 22.34 2.82 -17.02
N ILE A 91 21.70 1.79 -16.46
CA ILE A 91 21.66 1.68 -15.00
C ILE A 91 23.05 1.27 -14.50
N ALA A 92 23.67 2.13 -13.71
CA ALA A 92 24.87 1.77 -12.96
C ALA A 92 24.51 0.59 -12.06
N THR A 93 25.41 -0.41 -11.98
CA THR A 93 25.28 -1.63 -11.16
C THR A 93 24.54 -1.33 -9.85
N SER A 94 23.25 -1.66 -9.81
CA SER A 94 22.44 -1.51 -8.60
C SER A 94 22.59 -2.77 -7.75
N PRO A 95 22.57 -2.65 -6.42
CA PRO A 95 22.47 -3.82 -5.56
C PRO A 95 21.26 -4.69 -5.96
N GLU A 96 21.43 -6.01 -6.07
CA GLU A 96 20.33 -6.89 -6.50
C GLU A 96 19.18 -6.95 -5.48
N GLU A 97 19.47 -6.68 -4.20
CA GLU A 97 18.56 -6.85 -3.06
C GLU A 97 18.10 -5.53 -2.44
N CYS A 98 18.56 -4.39 -2.98
CA CYS A 98 18.25 -3.07 -2.44
C CYS A 98 18.06 -2.08 -3.59
N VAL A 99 16.99 -1.28 -3.52
CA VAL A 99 16.73 -0.17 -4.44
C VAL A 99 17.65 0.99 -4.10
N ASP A 100 18.46 1.41 -5.08
CA ASP A 100 19.08 2.73 -5.09
C ASP A 100 18.09 3.71 -5.76
N PHE A 101 17.26 4.35 -4.95
CA PHE A 101 16.19 5.22 -5.46
C PHE A 101 16.74 6.38 -6.30
N GLU A 102 17.87 6.98 -5.93
CA GLU A 102 18.47 8.09 -6.68
C GLU A 102 18.87 7.63 -8.10
N ALA A 103 19.55 6.48 -8.20
CA ALA A 103 19.93 5.92 -9.49
C ALA A 103 18.72 5.52 -10.33
N VAL A 104 17.70 4.93 -9.70
CA VAL A 104 16.47 4.48 -10.35
C VAL A 104 15.63 5.65 -10.85
N HIS A 105 15.44 6.72 -10.07
CA HIS A 105 14.74 7.94 -10.50
C HIS A 105 15.40 8.50 -11.77
N LYS A 106 16.73 8.72 -11.75
CA LYS A 106 17.49 9.22 -12.91
C LYS A 106 17.32 8.35 -14.15
N PHE A 107 17.38 7.03 -13.98
CA PHE A 107 17.21 6.08 -15.08
C PHE A 107 15.79 6.10 -15.63
N LYS A 108 14.77 5.95 -14.78
CA LYS A 108 13.36 5.90 -15.18
C LYS A 108 12.93 7.22 -15.84
N ASP A 109 13.35 8.36 -15.33
CA ASP A 109 13.07 9.67 -15.95
C ASP A 109 13.66 9.76 -17.36
N SER A 110 14.92 9.35 -17.55
CA SER A 110 15.54 9.33 -18.88
C SER A 110 14.81 8.40 -19.85
N VAL A 111 14.41 7.22 -19.37
CA VAL A 111 13.67 6.22 -20.15
C VAL A 111 12.29 6.77 -20.57
N LEU A 112 11.57 7.39 -19.64
CA LEU A 112 10.23 7.93 -19.89
C LEU A 112 10.26 9.14 -20.83
N GLN A 113 11.25 10.02 -20.71
CA GLN A 113 11.47 11.12 -21.65
C GLN A 113 11.71 10.61 -23.08
N LYS A 114 12.51 9.56 -23.25
CA LYS A 114 12.72 8.92 -24.56
C LYS A 114 11.43 8.29 -25.10
N ALA A 115 10.68 7.61 -24.24
CA ALA A 115 9.39 7.00 -24.61
C ALA A 115 8.40 8.07 -25.09
N PHE A 116 8.28 9.19 -24.38
CA PHE A 116 7.41 10.31 -24.78
C PHE A 116 7.88 10.97 -26.08
N ALA A 117 9.19 11.17 -26.26
CA ALA A 117 9.75 11.71 -27.51
C ALA A 117 9.48 10.80 -28.73
N ARG A 118 9.42 9.47 -28.54
CA ARG A 118 9.01 8.54 -29.61
C ARG A 118 7.51 8.51 -29.80
N PHE A 119 6.73 8.58 -28.72
CA PHE A 119 5.27 8.67 -28.79
C PHE A 119 4.83 9.86 -29.64
N THR A 120 5.35 11.06 -29.34
CA THR A 120 5.00 12.30 -30.06
C THR A 120 5.35 12.26 -31.54
N LYS A 121 6.45 11.60 -31.93
CA LYS A 121 6.90 11.49 -33.33
C LYS A 121 6.24 10.34 -34.11
N ASN A 122 6.12 9.18 -33.49
CA ASN A 122 5.97 7.91 -34.19
C ASN A 122 4.85 7.01 -33.62
N ALA A 123 4.09 7.44 -32.60
CA ALA A 123 3.01 6.62 -32.06
C ALA A 123 1.99 6.28 -33.13
N ASP A 124 1.62 5.00 -33.20
CA ASP A 124 0.52 4.55 -34.04
C ASP A 124 -0.81 5.17 -33.58
N SER A 125 -1.80 5.12 -34.47
CA SER A 125 -3.12 5.71 -34.21
C SER A 125 -3.83 5.06 -33.02
N SER A 126 -3.62 3.76 -32.77
CA SER A 126 -4.28 3.04 -31.69
C SER A 126 -3.79 3.49 -30.31
N LEU A 127 -2.48 3.71 -30.17
CA LEU A 127 -1.87 4.16 -28.93
C LEU A 127 -2.27 5.61 -28.62
N ARG A 128 -2.35 6.47 -29.64
CA ARG A 128 -2.85 7.83 -29.49
C ARG A 128 -4.31 7.87 -29.07
N THR A 129 -5.17 7.04 -29.67
CA THR A 129 -6.57 6.93 -29.26
C THR A 129 -6.69 6.45 -27.81
N ALA A 130 -5.94 5.43 -27.42
CA ALA A 130 -5.94 4.94 -26.04
C ALA A 130 -5.46 5.99 -25.03
N PHE A 131 -4.46 6.80 -25.40
CA PHE A 131 -4.00 7.93 -24.58
C PHE A 131 -5.09 9.00 -24.41
N GLU A 132 -5.73 9.43 -25.50
CA GLU A 132 -6.82 10.40 -25.41
C GLU A 132 -8.03 9.88 -24.61
N GLU A 133 -8.40 8.62 -24.78
CA GLU A 133 -9.44 7.98 -23.96
C GLU A 133 -9.06 7.95 -22.48
N PHE A 134 -7.79 7.72 -22.16
CA PHE A 134 -7.29 7.77 -20.79
C PHE A 134 -7.41 9.20 -20.21
N ARG A 135 -6.99 10.23 -20.96
CA ARG A 135 -7.13 11.63 -20.54
C ARG A 135 -8.58 11.97 -20.22
N GLN A 136 -9.49 11.64 -21.13
CA GLN A 136 -10.93 11.90 -20.94
C GLN A 136 -11.51 11.14 -19.74
N ARG A 137 -11.08 9.89 -19.52
CA ARG A 137 -11.55 9.07 -18.39
C ARG A 137 -11.06 9.59 -17.03
N HIS A 138 -9.89 10.23 -16.99
CA HIS A 138 -9.20 10.63 -15.76
C HIS A 138 -9.11 12.14 -15.54
N ILE A 139 -9.78 12.95 -16.37
CA ILE A 139 -9.79 14.41 -16.34
C ILE A 139 -10.07 15.03 -14.96
N SER A 140 -10.80 14.33 -14.07
CA SER A 140 -11.13 14.83 -12.73
C SER A 140 -9.94 15.01 -11.80
N TRP A 141 -8.78 14.42 -12.11
CA TRP A 141 -7.56 14.54 -11.30
C TRP A 141 -6.30 14.68 -12.14
N LEU A 142 -6.30 14.17 -13.39
CA LEU A 142 -5.10 14.07 -14.21
C LEU A 142 -4.52 15.43 -14.59
N ASP A 143 -5.34 16.35 -15.08
CA ASP A 143 -4.91 17.69 -15.51
C ASP A 143 -4.24 18.45 -14.36
N ASP A 144 -4.86 18.40 -13.18
CA ASP A 144 -4.37 19.03 -11.97
C ASP A 144 -3.07 18.39 -11.48
N TYR A 145 -2.96 17.06 -11.52
CA TYR A 145 -1.73 16.35 -11.17
C TYR A 145 -0.59 16.66 -12.15
N ALA A 146 -0.87 16.65 -13.46
CA ALA A 146 0.12 16.92 -14.49
C ALA A 146 0.64 18.36 -14.40
N LEU A 147 -0.25 19.33 -14.19
CA LEU A 147 0.14 20.73 -13.95
C LEU A 147 0.93 20.88 -12.64
N PHE A 148 0.51 20.22 -11.56
CA PHE A 148 1.26 20.21 -10.29
C PHE A 148 2.69 19.72 -10.51
N ARG A 149 2.87 18.60 -11.22
CA ARG A 149 4.19 18.02 -11.50
C ARG A 149 5.04 18.93 -12.39
N ALA A 150 4.45 19.48 -13.46
CA ALA A 150 5.16 20.40 -14.34
C ALA A 150 5.61 21.68 -13.61
N LEU A 151 4.75 22.27 -12.77
CA LEU A 151 5.11 23.40 -11.92
C LEU A 151 6.18 23.05 -10.90
N LYS A 152 6.10 21.86 -10.30
CA LYS A 152 7.10 21.37 -9.36
C LYS A 152 8.49 21.29 -10.01
N ASP A 153 8.57 20.72 -11.21
CA ASP A 153 9.81 20.60 -11.95
C ASP A 153 10.36 21.99 -12.36
N GLU A 154 9.49 22.91 -12.83
CA GLU A 154 9.85 24.31 -13.16
C GLU A 154 10.41 25.06 -11.94
N HIS A 155 9.94 24.76 -10.73
CA HIS A 155 10.42 25.35 -9.47
C HIS A 155 11.53 24.52 -8.81
N GLY A 156 12.19 23.62 -9.54
CA GLY A 156 13.35 22.87 -9.04
C GLY A 156 13.02 21.90 -7.90
N GLY A 157 11.80 21.37 -7.86
CA GLY A 157 11.38 20.39 -6.85
C GLY A 157 10.84 20.99 -5.55
N LEU A 158 10.73 22.32 -5.43
CA LEU A 158 10.13 22.98 -4.25
C LEU A 158 8.70 22.50 -3.98
N ALA A 159 8.30 22.53 -2.71
CA ALA A 159 6.92 22.21 -2.33
C ALA A 159 5.96 23.28 -2.86
N TRP A 160 4.71 22.90 -3.14
CA TRP A 160 3.77 23.87 -3.73
C TRP A 160 3.50 25.09 -2.86
N SER A 161 3.62 24.97 -1.54
CA SER A 161 3.50 26.08 -0.58
C SER A 161 4.64 27.09 -0.65
N GLU A 162 5.72 26.76 -1.36
CA GLU A 162 6.91 27.61 -1.57
C GLU A 162 6.95 28.26 -2.96
N TRP A 163 5.96 27.98 -3.82
CA TRP A 163 5.87 28.61 -5.15
C TRP A 163 5.44 30.08 -5.05
N ASP A 164 5.50 30.78 -6.18
CA ASP A 164 4.94 32.13 -6.29
C ASP A 164 3.47 32.14 -5.86
N ALA A 165 3.09 33.21 -5.16
CA ALA A 165 1.81 33.27 -4.47
C ALA A 165 0.58 33.12 -5.39
N ALA A 166 0.72 33.44 -6.68
CA ALA A 166 -0.31 33.23 -7.68
C ALA A 166 -0.56 31.73 -7.98
N TYR A 167 0.47 30.89 -7.94
CA TYR A 167 0.35 29.43 -8.08
C TYR A 167 -0.15 28.77 -6.80
N VAL A 168 0.32 29.24 -5.63
CA VAL A 168 -0.17 28.79 -4.32
C VAL A 168 -1.68 29.01 -4.20
N ARG A 169 -2.17 30.19 -4.62
CA ARG A 169 -3.60 30.54 -4.61
C ARG A 169 -4.37 30.04 -5.84
N ARG A 170 -3.71 29.34 -6.77
CA ARG A 170 -4.32 28.82 -7.99
C ARG A 170 -5.08 29.88 -8.79
N GLU A 171 -4.47 31.06 -8.95
CA GLU A 171 -5.08 32.17 -9.69
C GLU A 171 -5.29 31.76 -11.16
N PRO A 172 -6.53 31.85 -11.71
CA PRO A 172 -6.83 31.30 -13.02
C PRO A 172 -5.93 31.79 -14.16
N ALA A 173 -5.55 33.08 -14.14
CA ALA A 173 -4.68 33.65 -15.16
C ALA A 173 -3.23 33.11 -15.07
N ALA A 174 -2.72 32.89 -13.86
CA ALA A 174 -1.39 32.31 -13.67
C ALA A 174 -1.36 30.85 -14.10
N LEU A 175 -2.39 30.07 -13.74
CA LEU A 175 -2.51 28.66 -14.16
C LEU A 175 -2.66 28.53 -15.68
N ALA A 176 -3.46 29.38 -16.32
CA ALA A 176 -3.61 29.37 -17.78
C ALA A 176 -2.28 29.68 -18.50
N SER A 177 -1.54 30.69 -18.02
CA SER A 177 -0.22 31.04 -18.55
C SER A 177 0.79 29.90 -18.36
N ALA A 178 0.80 29.26 -17.19
CA ALA A 178 1.64 28.10 -16.94
C ALA A 178 1.26 26.91 -17.81
N ALA A 179 -0.03 26.64 -18.02
CA ALA A 179 -0.50 25.55 -18.87
C ALA A 179 -0.10 25.74 -20.34
N GLU A 180 -0.13 26.99 -20.84
CA GLU A 180 0.37 27.31 -22.18
C GLU A 180 1.90 27.15 -22.27
N LYS A 181 2.63 27.67 -21.28
CA LYS A 181 4.10 27.60 -21.24
C LYS A 181 4.63 26.17 -21.09
N LEU A 182 3.95 25.35 -20.29
CA LEU A 182 4.41 24.00 -19.88
C LEU A 182 3.66 22.87 -20.59
N GLY A 183 3.03 23.15 -21.73
CA GLY A 183 2.16 22.19 -22.43
C GLY A 183 2.80 20.83 -22.69
N ASP A 184 4.04 20.81 -23.21
CA ASP A 184 4.78 19.57 -23.48
C ASP A 184 5.09 18.79 -22.19
N GLN A 185 5.42 19.49 -21.10
CA GLN A 185 5.70 18.88 -19.80
C GLN A 185 4.44 18.30 -19.17
N ILE A 186 3.31 19.00 -19.29
CA ILE A 186 2.01 18.53 -18.82
C ILE A 186 1.60 17.27 -19.59
N GLU A 187 1.65 17.30 -20.93
CA GLU A 187 1.32 16.13 -21.75
C GLU A 187 2.25 14.93 -21.44
N ALA A 188 3.53 15.18 -21.17
CA ALA A 188 4.45 14.11 -20.75
C ALA A 188 4.02 13.47 -19.42
N GLN A 189 3.64 14.27 -18.41
CA GLN A 189 3.16 13.75 -17.13
C GLN A 189 1.85 12.96 -17.27
N GLU A 190 0.92 13.43 -18.10
CA GLU A 190 -0.30 12.71 -18.44
C GLU A 190 0.01 11.37 -19.12
N PHE A 191 0.96 11.37 -20.05
CA PHE A 191 1.43 10.18 -20.76
C PHE A 191 2.07 9.16 -19.82
N TYR A 192 2.86 9.58 -18.85
CA TYR A 192 3.45 8.67 -17.87
C TYR A 192 2.38 7.99 -17.01
N GLN A 193 1.34 8.72 -16.62
CA GLN A 193 0.19 8.13 -15.93
C GLN A 193 -0.56 7.12 -16.81
N PHE A 194 -0.77 7.45 -18.09
CA PHE A 194 -1.34 6.50 -19.04
C PHE A 194 -0.53 5.20 -19.12
N LEU A 195 0.80 5.29 -19.22
CA LEU A 195 1.69 4.11 -19.25
C LEU A 195 1.57 3.27 -17.97
N PHE A 196 1.60 3.91 -16.80
CA PHE A 196 1.43 3.22 -15.52
C PHE A 196 0.11 2.46 -15.47
N PHE A 197 -1.02 3.15 -15.72
CA PHE A 197 -2.34 2.54 -15.59
C PHE A 197 -2.57 1.44 -16.63
N ARG A 198 -2.04 1.60 -17.85
CA ARG A 198 -2.10 0.54 -18.87
C ARG A 198 -1.38 -0.72 -18.41
N GLN A 199 -0.17 -0.60 -17.87
CA GLN A 199 0.58 -1.76 -17.37
C GLN A 199 -0.07 -2.36 -16.10
N TRP A 200 -0.52 -1.52 -15.18
CA TRP A 200 -1.18 -1.95 -13.95
C TRP A 200 -2.47 -2.71 -14.24
N PHE A 201 -3.34 -2.18 -15.10
CA PHE A 201 -4.61 -2.84 -15.40
C PHE A 201 -4.42 -4.14 -16.17
N ALA A 202 -3.41 -4.26 -17.04
CA ALA A 202 -3.07 -5.53 -17.67
C ALA A 202 -2.62 -6.60 -16.64
N LEU A 203 -1.78 -6.21 -15.67
CA LEU A 203 -1.38 -7.11 -14.58
C LEU A 203 -2.57 -7.48 -13.68
N LYS A 204 -3.41 -6.50 -13.34
CA LYS A 204 -4.61 -6.70 -12.53
C LYS A 204 -5.56 -7.68 -13.19
N GLU A 205 -5.81 -7.52 -14.49
CA GLU A 205 -6.64 -8.43 -15.28
C GLU A 205 -6.05 -9.85 -15.27
N TYR A 206 -4.75 -10.00 -15.55
CA TYR A 206 -4.05 -11.28 -15.51
C TYR A 206 -4.21 -12.03 -14.18
N CYS A 207 -4.00 -11.31 -13.06
CA CYS A 207 -4.18 -11.83 -11.71
C CYS A 207 -5.65 -12.20 -11.43
N ASN A 208 -6.59 -11.32 -11.79
CA ASN A 208 -8.00 -11.51 -11.51
C ASN A 208 -8.61 -12.70 -12.26
N GLU A 209 -8.23 -12.90 -13.52
CA GLU A 209 -8.64 -14.07 -14.32
C GLU A 209 -8.18 -15.40 -13.70
N ARG A 210 -7.08 -15.35 -12.92
CA ARG A 210 -6.50 -16.49 -12.20
C ARG A 210 -6.93 -16.57 -10.73
N GLY A 211 -7.88 -15.74 -10.32
CA GLY A 211 -8.44 -15.76 -8.95
C GLY A 211 -7.57 -15.07 -7.90
N ILE A 212 -6.53 -14.35 -8.30
CA ILE A 212 -5.72 -13.51 -7.40
C ILE A 212 -6.35 -12.13 -7.30
N LYS A 213 -6.67 -11.73 -6.07
CA LYS A 213 -7.19 -10.39 -5.76
C LYS A 213 -6.11 -9.48 -5.19
N PHE A 214 -6.05 -8.24 -5.64
CA PHE A 214 -5.16 -7.24 -5.05
C PHE A 214 -5.77 -6.65 -3.77
N ILE A 215 -5.00 -6.65 -2.70
CA ILE A 215 -5.24 -5.81 -1.52
C ILE A 215 -4.35 -4.58 -1.67
N GLY A 216 -4.94 -3.43 -1.94
CA GLY A 216 -4.24 -2.14 -1.89
C GLY A 216 -4.33 -1.49 -0.53
N ASP A 217 -3.86 -0.25 -0.47
CA ASP A 217 -3.71 0.48 0.78
C ASP A 217 -4.00 1.97 0.56
N ILE A 218 -4.80 2.56 1.46
CA ILE A 218 -5.06 3.98 1.53
C ILE A 218 -4.47 4.50 2.85
N PRO A 219 -3.38 5.30 2.78
CA PRO A 219 -2.94 6.12 3.90
C PRO A 219 -4.08 7.03 4.35
N ILE A 220 -4.42 7.11 5.64
CA ILE A 220 -5.52 7.99 6.05
C ILE A 220 -5.26 9.42 5.62
N PHE A 221 -4.06 9.95 5.87
CA PHE A 221 -3.67 11.31 5.49
C PHE A 221 -2.92 11.33 4.15
N VAL A 222 -2.88 12.49 3.51
CA VAL A 222 -2.08 12.74 2.31
C VAL A 222 -0.84 13.57 2.67
N ALA A 223 0.19 13.58 1.82
CA ALA A 223 1.35 14.42 2.04
C ALA A 223 0.98 15.91 1.88
N GLN A 224 1.62 16.79 2.68
CA GLN A 224 1.44 18.24 2.53
C GLN A 224 1.79 18.68 1.11
N ASP A 225 2.95 18.26 0.62
CA ASP A 225 3.39 18.55 -0.73
C ASP A 225 2.78 17.54 -1.71
N SER A 226 1.50 17.74 -2.04
CA SER A 226 0.76 16.90 -2.97
C SER A 226 -0.20 17.73 -3.83
N ALA A 227 -0.51 17.18 -5.01
CA ALA A 227 -1.56 17.73 -5.87
C ALA A 227 -2.91 17.76 -5.14
N ASP A 228 -3.19 16.81 -4.24
CA ASP A 228 -4.46 16.73 -3.52
C ASP A 228 -4.68 17.95 -2.61
N VAL A 229 -3.66 18.32 -1.83
CA VAL A 229 -3.73 19.46 -0.91
C VAL A 229 -3.70 20.78 -1.68
N TRP A 230 -2.85 20.88 -2.70
CA TRP A 230 -2.77 22.07 -3.55
C TRP A 230 -4.10 22.38 -4.24
N THR A 231 -4.79 21.36 -4.75
CA THR A 231 -6.03 21.52 -5.55
C THR A 231 -7.29 21.60 -4.69
N ASN A 232 -7.25 21.06 -3.47
CA ASN A 232 -8.40 21.02 -2.56
C ASN A 232 -8.09 21.65 -1.18
N PRO A 233 -7.56 22.88 -1.10
CA PRO A 233 -7.06 23.43 0.17
C PRO A 233 -8.15 23.52 1.26
N ASP A 234 -9.42 23.74 0.87
CA ASP A 234 -10.55 23.85 1.81
C ASP A 234 -10.87 22.52 2.53
N GLN A 235 -10.43 21.39 1.98
CA GLN A 235 -10.56 20.06 2.57
C GLN A 235 -9.58 19.84 3.74
N PHE A 236 -8.64 20.76 3.97
CA PHE A 236 -7.57 20.66 4.95
C PHE A 236 -7.53 21.88 5.88
N LYS A 237 -6.97 21.70 7.08
CA LYS A 237 -6.78 22.78 8.07
C LYS A 237 -5.52 23.59 7.75
N LEU A 238 -5.59 24.41 6.72
CA LEU A 238 -4.48 25.25 6.24
C LEU A 238 -4.69 26.73 6.59
N ASP A 239 -3.59 27.45 6.76
CA ASP A 239 -3.61 28.91 6.82
C ASP A 239 -3.70 29.54 5.41
N LYS A 240 -3.76 30.88 5.34
CA LYS A 240 -3.86 31.61 4.07
C LYS A 240 -2.66 31.45 3.13
N LYS A 241 -1.54 30.91 3.63
CA LYS A 241 -0.33 30.63 2.85
C LYS A 241 -0.27 29.15 2.42
N GLY A 242 -1.28 28.35 2.75
CA GLY A 242 -1.27 26.92 2.47
C GLY A 242 -0.45 26.11 3.47
N THR A 243 -0.05 26.70 4.60
CA THR A 243 0.71 25.99 5.66
C THR A 243 -0.24 25.28 6.62
N PRO A 244 0.03 24.04 7.04
CA PRO A 244 -0.81 23.34 8.01
C PRO A 244 -0.91 24.09 9.35
N MET A 245 -2.14 24.40 9.77
CA MET A 245 -2.41 24.96 11.11
C MET A 245 -2.22 23.92 12.21
N VAL A 246 -2.50 22.65 11.86
CA VAL A 246 -2.27 21.47 12.67
C VAL A 246 -1.78 20.33 11.77
N VAL A 247 -1.02 19.41 12.34
CA VAL A 247 -0.46 18.26 11.64
C VAL A 247 -0.78 16.95 12.36
N ALA A 248 -0.73 15.86 11.59
CA ALA A 248 -0.98 14.51 12.06
C ALA A 248 0.19 13.94 12.88
N GLY A 249 -0.17 13.02 13.76
CA GLY A 249 0.75 12.20 14.52
C GLY A 249 0.01 11.26 15.47
N VAL A 250 0.74 10.69 16.41
CA VAL A 250 0.18 9.94 17.55
C VAL A 250 0.80 10.44 18.85
N PRO A 251 0.03 10.41 19.96
CA PRO A 251 0.51 10.88 21.25
C PRO A 251 1.70 10.03 21.75
N PRO A 252 2.45 10.53 22.75
CA PRO A 252 3.34 9.70 23.52
C PRO A 252 2.65 8.44 24.04
N ASP A 253 3.35 7.32 23.94
CA ASP A 253 2.90 6.04 24.46
C ASP A 253 4.08 5.31 25.12
N TYR A 254 3.86 4.06 25.54
CA TYR A 254 4.89 3.26 26.20
C TYR A 254 6.05 2.84 25.28
N PHE A 255 5.89 2.99 23.96
CA PHE A 255 6.93 2.72 22.95
C PHE A 255 7.67 3.99 22.51
N SER A 256 7.03 5.16 22.55
CA SER A 256 7.61 6.45 22.18
C SER A 256 7.31 7.53 23.22
N ALA A 257 8.37 8.00 23.91
CA ALA A 257 8.27 9.05 24.91
C ALA A 257 7.78 10.41 24.35
N THR A 258 7.97 10.68 23.06
CA THR A 258 7.57 11.94 22.41
C THR A 258 6.42 11.77 21.42
N GLY A 259 5.83 10.56 21.35
CA GLY A 259 4.88 10.19 20.31
C GLY A 259 5.55 10.14 18.93
N GLN A 260 4.76 10.31 17.88
CA GLN A 260 5.28 10.38 16.51
C GLN A 260 4.66 11.59 15.80
N LEU A 261 5.51 12.42 15.21
CA LEU A 261 5.09 13.56 14.40
C LEU A 261 5.20 13.17 12.93
N TRP A 262 4.07 13.00 12.25
CA TRP A 262 4.06 12.58 10.84
C TRP A 262 4.09 13.77 9.89
N GLY A 263 3.55 14.92 10.31
CA GLY A 263 3.64 16.18 9.56
C GLY A 263 2.59 16.34 8.45
N ASN A 264 1.74 15.33 8.21
CA ASN A 264 0.64 15.46 7.24
C ASN A 264 -0.36 16.55 7.66
N PRO A 265 -0.96 17.29 6.72
CA PRO A 265 -2.08 18.17 7.04
C PRO A 265 -3.28 17.34 7.48
N LEU A 266 -4.04 17.88 8.44
CA LEU A 266 -5.29 17.26 8.89
C LEU A 266 -6.50 17.79 8.13
N TYR A 267 -7.50 16.93 8.00
CA TYR A 267 -8.75 17.23 7.31
C TYR A 267 -9.58 18.30 8.02
N ASN A 268 -10.21 19.15 7.23
CA ASN A 268 -11.29 20.00 7.66
C ASN A 268 -12.61 19.21 7.61
N TRP A 269 -12.84 18.37 8.61
CA TRP A 269 -13.99 17.48 8.67
C TRP A 269 -15.34 18.21 8.60
N ASP A 270 -15.44 19.44 9.11
CA ASP A 270 -16.65 20.25 9.01
C ASP A 270 -16.96 20.61 7.55
N HIS A 271 -15.94 20.98 6.77
CA HIS A 271 -16.09 21.26 5.34
C HIS A 271 -16.45 20.00 4.55
N MET A 272 -15.74 18.89 4.81
CA MET A 272 -16.03 17.59 4.19
C MET A 272 -17.45 17.11 4.49
N LEU A 273 -17.92 17.27 5.72
CA LEU A 273 -19.29 16.91 6.08
C LEU A 273 -20.30 17.79 5.31
N ALA A 274 -20.03 19.09 5.21
CA ALA A 274 -20.90 20.04 4.50
C ALA A 274 -20.96 19.79 2.98
N ASP A 275 -19.88 19.30 2.37
CA ASP A 275 -19.83 19.02 0.93
C ASP A 275 -20.31 17.60 0.56
N GLY A 276 -20.60 16.76 1.56
CA GLY A 276 -21.04 15.38 1.40
C GLY A 276 -19.90 14.38 1.21
N PHE A 277 -18.70 14.67 1.70
CA PHE A 277 -17.49 13.85 1.64
C PHE A 277 -17.02 13.56 0.21
N LYS A 278 -17.22 14.51 -0.72
CA LYS A 278 -16.97 14.29 -2.15
C LYS A 278 -15.56 13.79 -2.44
N TRP A 279 -14.56 14.40 -1.81
CA TRP A 279 -13.16 14.05 -2.01
C TRP A 279 -12.87 12.61 -1.56
N TRP A 280 -13.33 12.21 -0.37
CA TRP A 280 -13.13 10.85 0.14
C TRP A 280 -13.88 9.79 -0.66
N ILE A 281 -15.13 10.07 -1.07
CA ILE A 281 -15.89 9.18 -1.95
C ILE A 281 -15.11 8.96 -3.25
N LYS A 282 -14.57 10.04 -3.85
CA LYS A 282 -13.78 9.95 -5.08
C LYS A 282 -12.48 9.17 -4.90
N ARG A 283 -11.79 9.33 -3.77
CA ARG A 283 -10.57 8.61 -3.41
C ARG A 283 -10.82 7.11 -3.29
N VAL A 284 -11.86 6.71 -2.56
CA VAL A 284 -12.22 5.30 -2.40
C VAL A 284 -12.71 4.70 -3.73
N GLU A 285 -13.54 5.42 -4.49
CA GLU A 285 -13.99 4.99 -5.82
C GLU A 285 -12.80 4.73 -6.74
N THR A 286 -11.83 5.64 -6.78
CA THR A 286 -10.65 5.51 -7.66
C THR A 286 -9.77 4.36 -7.20
N THR A 287 -9.54 4.22 -5.89
CA THR A 287 -8.72 3.13 -5.35
C THR A 287 -9.33 1.76 -5.66
N LEU A 288 -10.66 1.60 -5.53
CA LEU A 288 -11.36 0.35 -5.86
C LEU A 288 -11.38 0.01 -7.36
N LYS A 289 -11.03 0.97 -8.25
CA LYS A 289 -10.74 0.65 -9.66
C LYS A 289 -9.36 0.01 -9.77
N VAL A 290 -8.39 0.48 -8.99
CA VAL A 290 -6.99 0.02 -9.00
C VAL A 290 -6.81 -1.33 -8.29
N VAL A 291 -7.50 -1.58 -7.19
CA VAL A 291 -7.39 -2.83 -6.41
C VAL A 291 -8.76 -3.45 -6.12
N ASP A 292 -8.80 -4.69 -5.66
CA ASP A 292 -10.05 -5.42 -5.37
C ASP A 292 -10.53 -5.25 -3.93
N ILE A 293 -9.58 -5.05 -3.00
CA ILE A 293 -9.78 -4.87 -1.57
C ILE A 293 -8.88 -3.74 -1.12
N VAL A 294 -9.32 -2.91 -0.17
CA VAL A 294 -8.54 -1.77 0.31
C VAL A 294 -8.29 -1.89 1.81
N ARG A 295 -7.04 -1.94 2.23
CA ARG A 295 -6.65 -1.60 3.59
C ARG A 295 -6.77 -0.09 3.77
N VAL A 296 -7.43 0.35 4.83
CA VAL A 296 -7.43 1.75 5.26
C VAL A 296 -6.51 1.85 6.46
N ASP A 297 -5.36 2.48 6.23
CA ASP A 297 -4.33 2.73 7.22
C ASP A 297 -4.83 3.66 8.33
N HIS A 298 -4.36 3.45 9.56
CA HIS A 298 -4.68 4.23 10.74
C HIS A 298 -6.20 4.49 10.89
N PHE A 299 -7.01 3.43 10.76
CA PHE A 299 -8.47 3.52 10.72
C PHE A 299 -9.06 4.22 11.94
N ARG A 300 -8.37 4.14 13.09
CA ARG A 300 -8.77 4.83 14.32
C ARG A 300 -8.92 6.35 14.13
N GLY A 301 -8.20 6.93 13.17
CA GLY A 301 -8.29 8.33 12.77
C GLY A 301 -9.68 8.77 12.27
N PHE A 302 -10.56 7.83 11.89
CA PHE A 302 -11.95 8.12 11.53
C PHE A 302 -12.89 8.19 12.74
N ALA A 303 -12.48 7.72 13.91
CA ALA A 303 -13.20 7.99 15.16
C ALA A 303 -12.65 9.27 15.82
N ALA A 304 -11.32 9.36 15.95
CA ALA A 304 -10.64 10.57 16.39
C ALA A 304 -9.19 10.60 15.89
N CYS A 305 -8.66 11.79 15.60
CA CYS A 305 -7.27 12.01 15.24
C CYS A 305 -6.54 12.83 16.31
N TRP A 306 -5.22 12.62 16.42
CA TRP A 306 -4.36 13.42 17.29
C TRP A 306 -3.87 14.65 16.52
N GLU A 307 -4.36 15.83 16.89
CA GLU A 307 -4.02 17.10 16.25
C GLU A 307 -2.87 17.79 16.99
N ILE A 308 -1.74 17.96 16.32
CA ILE A 308 -0.57 18.63 16.85
C ILE A 308 -0.52 20.05 16.25
N PRO A 309 -0.31 21.12 17.03
CA PRO A 309 -0.16 22.47 16.50
C PRO A 309 0.91 22.57 15.40
N GLY A 310 0.61 23.28 14.32
CA GLY A 310 1.54 23.52 13.23
C GLY A 310 2.81 24.23 13.71
N GLY A 311 3.97 23.72 13.32
CA GLY A 311 5.29 24.23 13.71
C GLY A 311 5.92 23.55 14.94
N ASP A 312 5.19 22.65 15.62
CA ASP A 312 5.76 21.82 16.67
C ASP A 312 6.75 20.80 16.10
N ARG A 313 7.73 20.41 16.93
CA ARG A 313 8.79 19.45 16.58
C ARG A 313 8.55 18.05 17.16
N THR A 314 7.59 17.91 18.08
CA THR A 314 7.20 16.65 18.72
C THR A 314 5.67 16.55 18.79
N ALA A 315 5.15 15.36 19.09
CA ALA A 315 3.71 15.12 19.14
C ALA A 315 3.08 15.35 20.53
N GLU A 316 3.88 15.71 21.53
CA GLU A 316 3.46 15.77 22.94
C GLU A 316 2.33 16.78 23.21
N ARG A 317 2.30 17.89 22.46
CA ARG A 317 1.34 19.00 22.67
C ARG A 317 0.08 18.89 21.80
N GLY A 318 -0.22 17.70 21.30
CA GLY A 318 -1.44 17.48 20.55
C GLY A 318 -2.70 17.31 21.42
N ARG A 319 -3.83 17.07 20.76
CA ARG A 319 -5.10 16.74 21.39
C ARG A 319 -5.92 15.79 20.51
N TRP A 320 -6.74 14.95 21.11
CA TRP A 320 -7.72 14.16 20.37
C TRP A 320 -8.86 15.05 19.87
N VAL A 321 -9.19 14.93 18.58
CA VAL A 321 -10.33 15.59 17.93
C VAL A 321 -11.15 14.54 17.21
N GLU A 322 -12.46 14.55 17.46
CA GLU A 322 -13.40 13.61 16.86
C GLU A 322 -13.49 13.82 15.34
N ALA A 323 -13.65 12.71 14.62
CA ALA A 323 -13.85 12.68 13.18
C ALA A 323 -15.24 12.08 12.86
N PRO A 324 -15.93 12.56 11.82
CA PRO A 324 -17.27 12.09 11.44
C PRO A 324 -17.18 10.78 10.63
N GLY A 325 -16.49 9.77 11.16
CA GLY A 325 -16.24 8.50 10.46
C GLY A 325 -17.51 7.74 10.11
N LYS A 326 -18.52 7.78 10.97
CA LYS A 326 -19.81 7.12 10.72
C LYS A 326 -20.54 7.77 9.55
N GLU A 327 -20.61 9.08 9.52
CA GLU A 327 -21.22 9.86 8.45
C GLU A 327 -20.46 9.62 7.13
N LEU A 328 -19.12 9.65 7.19
CA LEU A 328 -18.25 9.38 6.05
C LEU A 328 -18.52 8.00 5.43
N PHE A 329 -18.40 6.92 6.22
CA PHE A 329 -18.56 5.57 5.68
C PHE A 329 -20.02 5.29 5.29
N THR A 330 -21.00 5.97 5.88
CA THR A 330 -22.40 5.95 5.41
C THR A 330 -22.51 6.56 4.02
N ALA A 331 -21.91 7.73 3.79
CA ALA A 331 -21.92 8.40 2.49
C ALA A 331 -21.19 7.60 1.41
N ILE A 332 -20.04 7.01 1.74
CA ILE A 332 -19.28 6.13 0.84
C ILE A 332 -20.11 4.89 0.47
N ARG A 333 -20.70 4.21 1.46
CA ARG A 333 -21.57 3.03 1.24
C ARG A 333 -22.80 3.39 0.40
N ALA A 334 -23.42 4.54 0.65
CA ALA A 334 -24.58 4.99 -0.11
C ALA A 334 -24.24 5.23 -1.59
N THR A 335 -23.00 5.64 -1.89
CA THR A 335 -22.55 5.94 -3.25
C THR A 335 -21.99 4.71 -3.97
N LEU A 336 -21.19 3.89 -3.29
CA LEU A 336 -20.41 2.81 -3.90
C LEU A 336 -20.98 1.41 -3.61
N GLY A 337 -21.92 1.30 -2.68
CA GLY A 337 -22.50 0.02 -2.26
C GLY A 337 -21.57 -0.73 -1.30
N ASP A 338 -21.28 -1.98 -1.65
CA ASP A 338 -20.41 -2.83 -0.85
C ASP A 338 -18.98 -2.28 -0.78
N LEU A 339 -18.43 -2.21 0.42
CA LEU A 339 -17.10 -1.66 0.68
C LEU A 339 -16.15 -2.79 1.09
N PRO A 340 -15.29 -3.31 0.20
CA PRO A 340 -14.30 -4.33 0.52
C PRO A 340 -13.10 -3.69 1.24
N ILE A 341 -13.35 -3.13 2.42
CA ILE A 341 -12.37 -2.42 3.24
C ILE A 341 -11.85 -3.34 4.35
N ILE A 342 -10.55 -3.31 4.59
CA ILE A 342 -9.88 -3.84 5.79
C ILE A 342 -9.52 -2.62 6.66
N ALA A 343 -9.96 -2.61 7.90
CA ALA A 343 -9.59 -1.57 8.85
C ALA A 343 -8.25 -1.93 9.47
N GLU A 344 -7.23 -1.08 9.31
CA GLU A 344 -6.06 -1.20 10.16
C GLU A 344 -6.35 -0.57 11.53
N ASP A 345 -6.55 -1.46 12.50
CA ASP A 345 -6.94 -1.15 13.88
C ASP A 345 -5.87 -1.63 14.87
N LEU A 346 -4.60 -1.31 14.61
CA LEU A 346 -3.49 -1.64 15.51
C LEU A 346 -3.23 -0.51 16.52
N GLY A 347 -2.45 -0.83 17.56
CA GLY A 347 -2.14 0.09 18.65
C GLY A 347 -3.24 0.18 19.70
N VAL A 348 -3.32 1.31 20.42
CA VAL A 348 -4.32 1.50 21.48
C VAL A 348 -5.66 1.88 20.86
N ILE A 349 -6.55 0.89 20.76
CA ILE A 349 -7.89 1.03 20.17
C ILE A 349 -8.95 1.20 21.26
N THR A 350 -9.82 2.19 21.06
CA THR A 350 -10.90 2.56 21.98
C THR A 350 -12.25 1.97 21.51
N PRO A 351 -13.25 1.80 22.41
CA PRO A 351 -14.52 1.15 22.06
C PRO A 351 -15.31 1.79 20.90
N ASP A 352 -15.18 3.11 20.71
CA ASP A 352 -15.73 3.87 19.59
C ASP A 352 -15.14 3.46 18.24
N VAL A 353 -13.82 3.19 18.18
CA VAL A 353 -13.15 2.68 16.97
C VAL A 353 -13.65 1.28 16.64
N VAL A 354 -13.78 0.41 17.65
CA VAL A 354 -14.33 -0.95 17.50
C VAL A 354 -15.77 -0.89 17.00
N ALA A 355 -16.60 -0.03 17.60
CA ALA A 355 -17.98 0.17 17.19
C ALA A 355 -18.09 0.66 15.74
N LEU A 356 -17.25 1.63 15.35
CA LEU A 356 -17.21 2.12 13.96
C LEU A 356 -16.83 1.00 12.98
N ARG A 357 -15.77 0.24 13.27
CA ARG A 357 -15.35 -0.90 12.43
C ARG A 357 -16.48 -1.92 12.27
N ASP A 358 -17.10 -2.31 13.38
CA ASP A 358 -18.09 -3.39 13.42
C ASP A 358 -19.44 -2.97 12.83
N GLU A 359 -19.85 -1.70 12.98
CA GLU A 359 -21.06 -1.14 12.34
C GLU A 359 -20.99 -1.28 10.81
N PHE A 360 -19.81 -1.11 10.24
CA PHE A 360 -19.61 -1.29 8.80
C PHE A 360 -19.18 -2.71 8.40
N GLY A 361 -18.94 -3.59 9.38
CA GLY A 361 -18.55 -4.98 9.15
C GLY A 361 -17.15 -5.14 8.56
N PHE A 362 -16.28 -4.15 8.74
CA PHE A 362 -14.90 -4.21 8.25
C PHE A 362 -14.08 -5.20 9.09
N PRO A 363 -13.28 -6.11 8.49
CA PRO A 363 -12.33 -6.89 9.25
C PRO A 363 -11.24 -5.99 9.84
N GLY A 364 -10.88 -6.25 11.09
CA GLY A 364 -9.66 -5.72 11.71
C GLY A 364 -8.42 -6.53 11.32
N MET A 365 -7.27 -6.13 11.82
CA MET A 365 -5.98 -6.77 11.61
C MET A 365 -5.48 -7.45 12.89
N ARG A 366 -4.79 -8.58 12.76
CA ARG A 366 -4.09 -9.25 13.87
C ARG A 366 -2.67 -9.57 13.47
N ILE A 367 -1.70 -9.21 14.31
CA ILE A 367 -0.27 -9.34 14.00
C ILE A 367 0.37 -10.29 15.01
N LEU A 368 0.78 -11.47 14.56
CA LEU A 368 1.29 -12.50 15.45
C LEU A 368 2.55 -12.07 16.22
N GLN A 369 3.40 -11.21 15.63
CA GLN A 369 4.54 -10.62 16.35
C GLN A 369 4.15 -9.78 17.59
N PHE A 370 2.92 -9.27 17.69
CA PHE A 370 2.42 -8.53 18.84
C PHE A 370 1.81 -9.43 19.93
N ALA A 371 1.62 -10.71 19.65
CA ALA A 371 0.87 -11.64 20.50
C ALA A 371 1.57 -11.98 21.82
N PHE A 372 2.90 -11.91 21.86
CA PHE A 372 3.70 -12.56 22.91
C PHE A 372 4.22 -11.62 24.01
N GLY A 373 4.01 -10.31 23.89
CA GLY A 373 4.43 -9.30 24.89
C GLY A 373 3.43 -9.08 26.03
N GLY A 374 2.20 -9.58 25.88
CA GLY A 374 1.10 -9.39 26.83
C GLY A 374 0.75 -10.64 27.64
N ASP A 375 -0.49 -10.69 28.11
CA ASP A 375 -1.07 -11.86 28.76
C ASP A 375 -1.84 -12.76 27.77
N THR A 376 -2.49 -13.81 28.28
CA THR A 376 -3.27 -14.74 27.47
C THR A 376 -4.55 -14.13 26.88
N MET A 377 -4.93 -12.91 27.27
CA MET A 377 -6.07 -12.17 26.71
C MET A 377 -5.65 -11.27 25.55
N ASN A 378 -4.37 -11.25 25.17
CA ASN A 378 -3.89 -10.49 24.03
C ASN A 378 -4.65 -10.89 22.76
N VAL A 379 -5.28 -9.89 22.11
CA VAL A 379 -6.12 -10.06 20.93
C VAL A 379 -5.36 -10.59 19.73
N ASP A 380 -4.04 -10.45 19.71
CA ASP A 380 -3.13 -10.93 18.67
C ASP A 380 -2.74 -12.42 18.84
N LEU A 381 -3.15 -13.09 19.92
CA LEU A 381 -3.03 -14.54 20.05
C LEU A 381 -4.12 -15.26 19.23
N PRO A 382 -3.77 -16.27 18.40
CA PRO A 382 -4.73 -16.95 17.51
C PRO A 382 -6.00 -17.51 18.16
N HIS A 383 -5.97 -17.91 19.44
CA HIS A 383 -7.17 -18.41 20.13
C HIS A 383 -8.16 -17.31 20.52
N ASN A 384 -7.75 -16.03 20.46
CA ASN A 384 -8.58 -14.86 20.73
C ASN A 384 -9.15 -14.21 19.45
N TYR A 385 -8.85 -14.77 18.27
CA TYR A 385 -9.32 -14.21 17.00
C TYR A 385 -10.82 -14.40 16.78
N GLY A 386 -11.47 -13.36 16.25
CA GLY A 386 -12.72 -13.50 15.53
C GLY A 386 -12.49 -13.97 14.09
N ARG A 387 -13.56 -14.39 13.39
CA ARG A 387 -13.46 -14.73 11.96
C ARG A 387 -13.21 -13.51 11.08
N ASN A 388 -13.86 -12.38 11.40
CA ASN A 388 -13.78 -11.15 10.60
C ASN A 388 -12.49 -10.36 10.91
N VAL A 389 -11.35 -10.99 10.68
CA VAL A 389 -10.02 -10.36 10.77
C VAL A 389 -9.13 -10.83 9.63
N VAL A 390 -8.10 -10.04 9.36
CA VAL A 390 -6.95 -10.42 8.54
C VAL A 390 -5.76 -10.63 9.46
N ALA A 391 -5.28 -11.87 9.53
CA ALA A 391 -4.15 -12.24 10.36
C ALA A 391 -2.84 -12.17 9.56
N TYR A 392 -1.79 -11.66 10.19
CA TYR A 392 -0.46 -11.50 9.61
C TYR A 392 0.59 -12.07 10.56
N THR A 393 1.73 -12.50 10.02
CA THR A 393 2.93 -12.75 10.82
C THR A 393 3.51 -11.41 11.29
N GLY A 394 3.77 -10.52 10.34
CA GLY A 394 4.12 -9.11 10.48
C GLY A 394 3.60 -8.29 9.29
N THR A 395 3.69 -6.97 9.36
CA THR A 395 3.43 -6.05 8.25
C THR A 395 4.76 -5.53 7.65
N HIS A 396 4.69 -4.51 6.80
CA HIS A 396 5.88 -3.81 6.28
C HIS A 396 6.59 -2.96 7.34
N ASP A 397 5.91 -2.56 8.43
CA ASP A 397 6.48 -1.78 9.53
C ASP A 397 7.16 -2.67 10.59
N ASN A 398 6.83 -3.95 10.59
CA ASN A 398 7.46 -4.93 11.45
C ASN A 398 8.83 -5.33 10.91
N ASP A 399 9.68 -5.81 11.81
CA ASP A 399 10.83 -6.60 11.38
C ASP A 399 10.35 -7.91 10.77
N THR A 400 11.22 -8.62 10.05
CA THR A 400 10.91 -10.00 9.65
C THR A 400 10.73 -10.87 10.90
N THR A 401 10.03 -11.99 10.78
CA THR A 401 9.81 -12.88 11.92
C THR A 401 11.14 -13.44 12.46
N VAL A 402 12.10 -13.72 11.59
CA VAL A 402 13.45 -14.13 12.00
C VAL A 402 14.19 -12.99 12.69
N GLY A 403 14.11 -11.76 12.18
CA GLY A 403 14.69 -10.55 12.78
C GLY A 403 14.09 -10.25 14.16
N TRP A 404 12.76 -10.26 14.26
CA TRP A 404 12.02 -10.10 15.51
C TRP A 404 12.42 -11.14 16.57
N PHE A 405 12.50 -12.42 16.19
CA PHE A 405 12.83 -13.52 17.11
C PHE A 405 14.29 -13.48 17.57
N SER A 406 15.18 -13.08 16.67
CA SER A 406 16.64 -12.99 16.90
C SER A 406 17.06 -11.62 17.46
N SER A 407 16.10 -10.74 17.72
CA SER A 407 16.38 -9.37 18.16
C SER A 407 17.16 -9.31 19.48
N VAL A 408 17.91 -8.21 19.61
CA VAL A 408 18.66 -7.83 20.81
C VAL A 408 18.35 -6.38 21.18
N PRO A 409 18.48 -5.98 22.46
CA PRO A 409 18.26 -4.60 22.87
C PRO A 409 19.15 -3.62 22.10
N GLY A 410 18.60 -2.51 21.63
CA GLY A 410 19.33 -1.48 20.87
C GLY A 410 19.61 -1.82 19.40
N GLY A 411 19.33 -3.05 18.94
CA GLY A 411 19.46 -3.46 17.54
C GLY A 411 18.23 -3.13 16.68
N GLY A 412 17.66 -1.94 16.83
CA GLY A 412 16.38 -1.57 16.18
C GLY A 412 15.12 -2.08 16.91
N SER A 413 15.29 -2.65 18.10
CA SER A 413 14.20 -3.02 19.03
C SER A 413 14.16 -2.05 20.21
N THR A 414 12.96 -1.62 20.58
CA THR A 414 12.70 -0.82 21.80
C THR A 414 12.55 -1.68 23.06
N ARG A 415 12.52 -3.01 22.92
CA ARG A 415 12.36 -3.97 24.02
C ARG A 415 13.65 -4.17 24.81
N THR A 416 13.54 -4.37 26.13
CA THR A 416 14.66 -4.76 27.00
C THR A 416 15.05 -6.23 26.79
N ALA A 417 16.21 -6.65 27.31
CA ALA A 417 16.65 -8.04 27.23
C ALA A 417 15.64 -9.00 27.88
N GLU A 418 15.08 -8.61 29.02
CA GLU A 418 14.10 -9.38 29.77
C GLU A 418 12.76 -9.49 29.04
N GLN A 419 12.33 -8.42 28.35
CA GLN A 419 11.13 -8.44 27.53
C GLN A 419 11.30 -9.39 26.34
N ILE A 420 12.43 -9.27 25.62
CA ILE A 420 12.76 -10.14 24.47
C ILE A 420 12.77 -11.62 24.90
N GLU A 421 13.44 -11.96 26.01
CA GLU A 421 13.53 -13.35 26.44
C GLU A 421 12.19 -13.90 26.92
N ARG A 422 11.37 -13.08 27.60
CA ARG A 422 10.02 -13.46 28.01
C ARG A 422 9.11 -13.71 26.81
N GLU A 423 9.09 -12.79 25.85
CA GLU A 423 8.31 -12.91 24.61
C GLU A 423 8.73 -14.15 23.82
N ARG A 424 10.03 -14.36 23.66
CA ARG A 424 10.59 -15.53 22.98
C ARG A 424 10.19 -16.83 23.68
N SER A 425 10.36 -16.92 24.99
CA SER A 425 9.98 -18.09 25.79
C SER A 425 8.49 -18.39 25.72
N PHE A 426 7.64 -17.35 25.78
CA PHE A 426 6.19 -17.52 25.65
C PHE A 426 5.82 -17.97 24.24
N CYS A 427 6.40 -17.36 23.20
CA CYS A 427 6.22 -17.74 21.81
C CYS A 427 6.53 -19.23 21.55
N LEU A 428 7.69 -19.71 22.00
CA LEU A 428 8.11 -21.11 21.85
C LEU A 428 7.13 -22.07 22.54
N SER A 429 6.70 -21.72 23.76
CA SER A 429 5.73 -22.50 24.54
C SER A 429 4.36 -22.53 23.87
N TYR A 430 3.89 -21.38 23.39
CA TYR A 430 2.57 -21.21 22.79
C TYR A 430 2.45 -21.95 21.46
N LEU A 431 3.45 -21.80 20.59
CA LEU A 431 3.51 -22.49 19.29
C LEU A 431 3.95 -23.95 19.41
N ASN A 432 4.39 -24.38 20.60
CA ASN A 432 4.95 -25.70 20.87
C ASN A 432 6.04 -26.09 19.86
N THR A 433 7.06 -25.23 19.74
CA THR A 433 8.15 -25.36 18.77
C THR A 433 9.51 -25.15 19.43
N THR A 434 10.56 -25.61 18.74
CA THR A 434 11.96 -25.30 19.08
C THR A 434 12.43 -23.96 18.50
N GLY A 435 11.65 -23.36 17.58
CA GLY A 435 11.98 -22.11 16.90
C GLY A 435 13.01 -22.24 15.77
N LYS A 436 13.38 -23.47 15.36
CA LYS A 436 14.36 -23.72 14.30
C LYS A 436 13.97 -23.05 12.97
N GLU A 437 12.68 -23.06 12.63
CA GLU A 437 12.12 -22.36 11.47
C GLU A 437 10.97 -21.45 11.95
N ILE A 438 11.28 -20.53 12.88
CA ILE A 438 10.27 -19.70 13.54
C ILE A 438 9.33 -18.96 12.55
N HIS A 439 9.84 -18.56 11.39
CA HIS A 439 9.04 -17.94 10.33
C HIS A 439 7.97 -18.89 9.78
N TRP A 440 8.27 -20.17 9.57
CA TRP A 440 7.27 -21.18 9.18
C TRP A 440 6.33 -21.57 10.32
N ASP A 441 6.81 -21.55 11.56
CA ASP A 441 5.94 -21.74 12.74
C ASP A 441 4.89 -20.62 12.81
N PHE A 442 5.28 -19.39 12.52
CA PHE A 442 4.40 -18.22 12.42
C PHE A 442 3.43 -18.33 11.25
N ILE A 443 3.92 -18.65 10.04
CA ILE A 443 3.07 -18.87 8.85
C ILE A 443 2.01 -19.93 9.17
N ARG A 444 2.42 -21.06 9.78
CA ARG A 444 1.51 -22.11 10.21
C ARG A 444 0.49 -21.61 11.24
N GLY A 445 0.91 -20.86 12.25
CA GLY A 445 0.01 -20.30 13.28
C GLY A 445 -1.07 -19.39 12.68
N VAL A 446 -0.66 -18.48 11.80
CA VAL A 446 -1.56 -17.57 11.09
C VAL A 446 -2.49 -18.35 10.14
N PHE A 447 -1.96 -19.30 9.38
CA PHE A 447 -2.75 -20.11 8.44
C PHE A 447 -3.73 -21.03 9.16
N ALA A 448 -3.37 -21.60 10.31
CA ALA A 448 -4.27 -22.44 11.12
C ALA A 448 -5.38 -21.65 11.82
N SER A 449 -5.18 -20.35 12.06
CA SER A 449 -6.13 -19.52 12.82
C SER A 449 -7.53 -19.44 12.21
N VAL A 450 -8.51 -18.99 12.99
CA VAL A 450 -9.92 -18.82 12.54
C VAL A 450 -10.14 -17.61 11.63
N ALA A 451 -9.12 -16.77 11.42
CA ALA A 451 -9.21 -15.57 10.59
C ALA A 451 -9.63 -15.90 9.14
N ASN A 452 -10.57 -15.12 8.59
CA ASN A 452 -11.01 -15.25 7.21
C ASN A 452 -9.86 -14.98 6.23
N LYS A 453 -8.92 -14.11 6.56
CA LYS A 453 -7.74 -13.90 5.71
C LYS A 453 -6.46 -14.08 6.49
N ALA A 454 -5.47 -14.66 5.82
CA ALA A 454 -4.10 -14.79 6.29
C ALA A 454 -3.17 -14.18 5.24
N VAL A 455 -2.37 -13.20 5.60
CA VAL A 455 -1.41 -12.58 4.68
C VAL A 455 -0.03 -12.59 5.33
N VAL A 456 0.99 -13.03 4.59
CA VAL A 456 2.36 -13.11 5.12
C VAL A 456 3.31 -12.31 4.23
N PRO A 457 4.26 -11.53 4.80
CA PRO A 457 5.32 -10.90 4.02
C PRO A 457 6.16 -11.93 3.29
N LEU A 458 6.61 -11.63 2.08
CA LEU A 458 7.48 -12.54 1.34
C LEU A 458 8.79 -12.84 2.09
N GLN A 459 9.29 -11.88 2.85
CA GLN A 459 10.49 -12.06 3.69
C GLN A 459 10.37 -13.23 4.66
N ASP A 460 9.19 -13.41 5.26
CA ASP A 460 8.92 -14.51 6.18
C ASP A 460 8.89 -15.85 5.45
N LEU A 461 8.31 -15.87 4.24
CA LEU A 461 8.31 -17.08 3.41
C LEU A 461 9.74 -17.51 3.05
N LEU A 462 10.62 -16.53 2.81
CA LEU A 462 12.03 -16.75 2.49
C LEU A 462 12.93 -16.97 3.73
N GLY A 463 12.40 -16.78 4.94
CA GLY A 463 13.15 -16.92 6.19
C GLY A 463 14.28 -15.91 6.37
N LEU A 464 14.12 -14.69 5.84
CA LEU A 464 15.14 -13.63 5.89
C LEU A 464 15.14 -12.90 7.24
N GLY A 465 16.28 -12.36 7.64
CA GLY A 465 16.48 -11.59 8.88
C GLY A 465 16.17 -10.10 8.71
N THR A 466 16.64 -9.30 9.68
CA THR A 466 16.41 -7.85 9.76
C THR A 466 16.93 -7.08 8.54
N GLU A 467 17.91 -7.62 7.82
CA GLU A 467 18.41 -7.06 6.56
C GLU A 467 17.34 -6.95 5.46
N ALA A 468 16.23 -7.70 5.59
CA ALA A 468 15.11 -7.68 4.65
C ALA A 468 13.90 -6.86 5.13
N ARG A 469 14.04 -6.15 6.27
CA ARG A 469 12.97 -5.31 6.80
C ARG A 469 12.58 -4.23 5.79
N MET A 470 11.27 -4.09 5.55
CA MET A 470 10.77 -3.12 4.56
C MET A 470 10.78 -1.69 5.10
N ASN A 471 10.34 -1.49 6.34
CA ASN A 471 10.35 -0.18 6.97
C ASN A 471 10.65 -0.31 8.47
N LEU A 472 11.51 0.57 8.97
CA LEU A 472 11.66 0.88 10.39
C LEU A 472 10.94 2.22 10.66
N PRO A 473 9.76 2.20 11.30
CA PRO A 473 9.05 3.43 11.64
C PRO A 473 9.93 4.41 12.41
N ASN A 474 9.77 5.71 12.13
CA ASN A 474 10.57 6.79 12.72
C ASN A 474 12.08 6.76 12.38
N SER A 475 12.49 6.00 11.35
CA SER A 475 13.81 6.10 10.71
C SER A 475 13.73 6.92 9.43
N THR A 476 14.79 7.67 9.12
CA THR A 476 14.90 8.45 7.87
C THR A 476 15.64 7.71 6.76
N ASP A 477 16.37 6.64 7.08
CA ASP A 477 17.28 5.97 6.15
C ASP A 477 16.98 4.47 6.03
N GLY A 478 17.23 3.92 4.84
CA GLY A 478 17.23 2.47 4.58
C GLY A 478 15.87 1.81 4.43
N ASN A 479 14.79 2.59 4.33
CA ASN A 479 13.42 2.06 4.20
C ASN A 479 13.03 1.84 2.72
N TRP A 480 12.00 1.02 2.52
CA TRP A 480 11.29 0.76 1.26
C TRP A 480 12.12 0.13 0.14
N SER A 481 13.38 -0.17 0.41
CA SER A 481 14.37 -0.54 -0.59
C SER A 481 14.55 -2.04 -0.76
N TRP A 482 14.04 -2.88 0.16
CA TRP A 482 14.25 -4.33 0.08
C TRP A 482 13.69 -4.95 -1.21
N ARG A 483 14.48 -5.84 -1.82
CA ARG A 483 14.11 -6.67 -2.97
C ARG A 483 14.57 -8.11 -2.77
N PHE A 484 13.85 -9.06 -3.33
CA PHE A 484 14.31 -10.46 -3.34
C PHE A 484 15.11 -10.78 -4.61
N ARG A 485 16.05 -11.72 -4.49
CA ARG A 485 16.90 -12.15 -5.61
C ARG A 485 16.13 -12.95 -6.67
N PRO A 486 16.53 -12.85 -7.96
CA PRO A 486 16.09 -13.79 -8.97
C PRO A 486 16.29 -15.25 -8.52
N GLY A 487 15.27 -16.09 -8.71
CA GLY A 487 15.32 -17.51 -8.34
C GLY A 487 15.06 -17.82 -6.86
N ALA A 488 14.80 -16.82 -6.00
CA ALA A 488 14.43 -17.09 -4.59
C ALA A 488 13.11 -17.86 -4.45
N LEU A 489 12.18 -17.69 -5.40
CA LEU A 489 10.91 -18.41 -5.45
C LEU A 489 11.10 -19.78 -6.12
N THR A 490 11.50 -20.76 -5.31
CA THR A 490 11.73 -22.14 -5.79
C THR A 490 10.46 -22.98 -5.82
N ALA A 491 10.44 -24.04 -6.65
CA ALA A 491 9.32 -24.98 -6.68
C ALA A 491 9.02 -25.61 -5.31
N ASN A 492 10.06 -26.01 -4.57
CA ASN A 492 9.91 -26.59 -3.23
C ASN A 492 9.28 -25.59 -2.24
N LEU A 493 9.61 -24.30 -2.36
CA LEU A 493 9.00 -23.25 -1.54
C LEU A 493 7.51 -23.12 -1.85
N GLY A 494 7.16 -23.11 -3.14
CA GLY A 494 5.78 -23.07 -3.61
C GLY A 494 4.97 -24.29 -3.16
N GLU A 495 5.54 -25.50 -3.24
CA GLU A 495 4.91 -26.74 -2.79
C GLU A 495 4.65 -26.75 -1.28
N ARG A 496 5.65 -26.37 -0.46
CA ARG A 496 5.47 -26.25 1.00
C ARG A 496 4.39 -25.25 1.37
N LEU A 497 4.33 -24.10 0.69
CA LEU A 497 3.29 -23.10 0.92
C LEU A 497 1.91 -23.63 0.51
N LYS A 498 1.82 -24.31 -0.64
CA LYS A 498 0.59 -24.95 -1.12
C LYS A 498 0.05 -25.98 -0.13
N GLU A 499 0.91 -26.86 0.39
CA GLU A 499 0.54 -27.86 1.39
C GLU A 499 -0.13 -27.22 2.62
N LEU A 500 0.42 -26.11 3.14
CA LEU A 500 -0.20 -25.40 4.26
C LEU A 500 -1.53 -24.73 3.87
N THR A 501 -1.60 -24.15 2.67
CA THR A 501 -2.83 -23.57 2.14
C THR A 501 -3.95 -24.59 2.01
N GLU A 502 -3.65 -25.79 1.52
CA GLU A 502 -4.61 -26.90 1.42
C GLU A 502 -4.97 -27.45 2.80
N LEU A 503 -3.97 -27.75 3.64
CA LEU A 503 -4.13 -28.32 4.98
C LEU A 503 -5.07 -27.48 5.85
N TYR A 504 -5.00 -26.15 5.74
CA TYR A 504 -5.82 -25.23 6.53
C TYR A 504 -7.03 -24.66 5.78
N GLY A 505 -7.37 -25.23 4.61
CA GLY A 505 -8.58 -24.88 3.85
C GLY A 505 -8.62 -23.42 3.41
N ARG A 506 -7.48 -22.89 2.94
CA ARG A 506 -7.32 -21.51 2.45
C ARG A 506 -7.29 -21.40 0.93
N MET A 507 -7.27 -22.54 0.22
CA MET A 507 -7.42 -22.55 -1.22
C MET A 507 -8.87 -22.19 -1.59
N ILE A 508 -9.04 -21.17 -2.43
CA ILE A 508 -10.38 -20.86 -2.96
C ILE A 508 -10.66 -21.89 -4.06
N GLY A 509 -11.61 -22.81 -3.80
CA GLY A 509 -12.04 -23.77 -4.81
C GLY A 509 -12.48 -23.06 -6.09
N THR A 510 -11.99 -23.52 -7.24
CA THR A 510 -12.40 -22.96 -8.53
C THR A 510 -13.92 -23.09 -8.66
N ALA A 511 -14.58 -22.11 -9.29
CA ALA A 511 -16.03 -22.16 -9.50
C ALA A 511 -16.52 -23.47 -10.19
N SER A 512 -15.62 -24.23 -10.81
CA SER A 512 -15.90 -25.54 -11.42
C SER A 512 -16.12 -26.68 -10.40
N GLU A 513 -15.58 -26.60 -9.19
CA GLU A 513 -15.69 -27.67 -8.18
C GLU A 513 -17.00 -27.60 -7.38
N LYS A 514 -17.59 -26.40 -7.24
CA LYS A 514 -18.89 -26.22 -6.58
C LYS A 514 -20.05 -26.93 -7.30
N HIS A 515 -19.92 -27.19 -8.61
CA HIS A 515 -20.89 -27.97 -9.39
C HIS A 515 -20.66 -29.50 -9.31
N ARG A 516 -19.48 -29.96 -8.88
CA ARG A 516 -19.22 -31.39 -8.65
C ARG A 516 -19.71 -31.85 -7.28
N SER A 517 -19.56 -31.01 -6.25
CA SER A 517 -19.97 -31.33 -4.88
C SER A 517 -21.49 -31.42 -4.70
N THR A 518 -22.28 -30.65 -5.47
CA THR A 518 -23.75 -30.70 -5.39
C THR A 518 -24.37 -31.92 -6.07
N LYS A 519 -23.72 -32.50 -7.09
CA LYS A 519 -24.22 -33.72 -7.76
C LYS A 519 -24.01 -35.01 -6.96
N VAL A 520 -22.98 -35.09 -6.11
CA VAL A 520 -22.67 -36.32 -5.37
C VAL A 520 -23.61 -36.53 -4.17
N HIS A 521 -24.26 -35.47 -3.67
CA HIS A 521 -25.18 -35.58 -2.52
C HIS A 521 -26.66 -35.84 -2.89
N GLU A 522 -27.06 -35.73 -4.17
CA GLU A 522 -28.44 -36.03 -4.59
C GLU A 522 -28.67 -37.49 -5.02
N GLU A 523 -27.62 -38.30 -5.22
CA GLU A 523 -27.76 -39.69 -5.70
C GLU A 523 -27.78 -40.77 -4.59
N THR A 524 -27.72 -40.42 -3.30
CA THR A 524 -27.57 -41.44 -2.21
C THR A 524 -28.76 -41.62 -1.25
N PHE A 525 -29.94 -41.07 -1.53
CA PHE A 525 -31.13 -41.31 -0.70
C PHE A 525 -32.37 -41.67 -1.54
N SER A 526 -32.39 -42.89 -2.07
CA SER A 526 -33.63 -43.54 -2.52
C SER A 526 -33.47 -45.06 -2.62
N VAL A 527 -33.20 -45.74 -1.51
CA VAL A 527 -33.63 -47.14 -1.29
C VAL A 527 -33.82 -47.37 0.21
N ILE A 528 -35.08 -47.43 0.65
CA ILE A 528 -35.71 -48.41 1.57
C ILE A 528 -37.12 -47.89 1.87
#